data_AF-A0AAU4UDJ9-F1
#
_entry.id   AF-A0AAU4UDJ9-F1
#
_cell.length_a   1.000
_cell.length_b   1.000
_cell.length_c   1.000
_cell.angle_alpha   90.00
_cell.angle_beta   90.00
_cell.angle_gamma   90.00
#
_symmetry.space_group_name_H-M   'P 1'
#
loop_
_entity.id
_entity.type
_entity.pdbx_description
1 polymer ?
#
loop_
_entity_poly.entity_id
_entity_poly.type
_entity_poly.pdbx_seq_one_letter_code
_entity_poly.pdbx_strand_id
1 'polypeptide(L)' 'MYDDGADEILLHADGQLSASASYRPGWTATGELQIGRSQAVDGWGGWGGYLAGAVDEVHVYAGVLSATQVAQLGAGATDV' A
#
# COMPACT_ATOMS: atom_id res chain seq x y z
N MET A 1 0.66 -1.83 5.09
CA MET A 1 0.58 -0.67 5.99
C MET A 1 1.98 -0.20 6.36
N TYR A 2 2.15 1.09 6.58
CA TYR A 2 3.39 1.66 7.10
C TYR A 2 3.14 2.10 8.55
N ASP A 3 3.93 1.55 9.47
CA ASP A 3 3.95 1.92 10.88
C ASP A 3 5.17 2.80 11.16
N ASP A 4 4.92 4.10 11.25
CA ASP A 4 5.94 5.12 11.53
C ASP A 4 6.54 4.98 12.93
N GLY A 5 5.75 4.54 13.92
CA GLY A 5 6.24 4.34 15.28
C GLY A 5 7.20 3.15 15.40
N ALA A 6 7.03 2.16 14.52
CA ALA A 6 7.84 0.95 14.49
C ALA A 6 8.93 0.94 13.40
N ASP A 7 9.00 1.96 12.54
CA ASP A 7 9.83 1.95 11.32
C ASP A 7 9.62 0.67 10.47
N GLU A 8 8.36 0.26 10.24
CA GLU A 8 8.05 -1.02 9.57
C GLU A 8 7.00 -0.89 8.45
N ILE A 9 7.19 -1.64 7.35
CA ILE A 9 6.14 -1.93 6.37
C ILE A 9 5.63 -3.35 6.60
N LEU A 10 4.31 -3.49 6.67
CA LEU A 10 3.60 -4.74 6.88
C LEU A 10 2.72 -5.04 5.66
N LEU A 11 2.88 -6.22 5.07
CA LEU A 11 2.09 -6.71 3.94
C LEU A 11 1.08 -7.74 4.44
N HIS A 12 -0.20 -7.45 4.21
CA HIS A 12 -1.28 -8.39 4.49
C HIS A 12 -1.91 -8.89 3.19
N ALA A 13 -2.18 -10.18 3.12
CA ALA A 13 -2.91 -10.84 2.03
C ALA A 13 -4.08 -11.61 2.64
N ASP A 14 -5.27 -11.51 2.03
CA ASP A 14 -6.51 -12.13 2.52
C ASP A 14 -6.79 -11.84 4.01
N GLY A 15 -6.49 -10.63 4.45
CA GLY A 15 -6.67 -10.18 5.83
C GLY A 15 -5.65 -10.72 6.85
N GLN A 16 -4.60 -11.42 6.42
CA GLN A 16 -3.58 -12.01 7.30
C GLN A 16 -2.19 -11.42 7.04
N LEU A 17 -1.34 -11.32 8.07
CA LEU A 17 0.04 -10.84 7.90
C LEU A 17 0.84 -11.87 7.09
N SER A 18 1.36 -11.44 5.94
CA SER A 18 2.15 -12.28 5.04
C SER A 18 3.65 -12.00 5.15
N ALA A 19 4.03 -10.73 5.28
CA ALA A 19 5.43 -10.33 5.38
C ALA A 19 5.57 -8.98 6.10
N SER A 20 6.78 -8.74 6.62
CA SER A 20 7.16 -7.46 7.19
C SER A 20 8.60 -7.10 6.88
N ALA A 21 8.92 -5.81 6.91
CA ALA A 21 10.27 -5.30 6.68
C ALA A 21 10.49 -3.95 7.37
N SER A 22 11.67 -3.76 7.98
CA SER A 22 12.09 -2.44 8.47
C SER A 22 12.19 -1.46 7.31
N TYR A 23 11.65 -0.26 7.49
CA TYR A 23 11.61 0.78 6.48
C TYR A 23 11.72 2.16 7.09
N ARG A 24 12.64 2.96 6.55
CA ARG A 24 12.78 4.38 6.84
C ARG A 24 12.57 5.16 5.55
N PRO A 25 11.58 6.06 5.47
CA PRO A 25 11.32 6.81 4.25
C PRO A 25 12.53 7.67 3.86
N GLY A 26 13.09 7.42 2.68
CA GLY A 26 14.16 8.24 2.09
C GLY A 26 13.65 9.24 1.05
N TRP A 27 12.37 9.20 0.72
CA TRP A 27 11.75 9.98 -0.35
C TRP A 27 10.31 10.34 0.01
N THR A 28 9.91 11.56 -0.31
CA THR A 28 8.54 12.04 -0.17
C THR A 28 7.91 12.19 -1.56
N ALA A 29 6.88 11.40 -1.84
CA ALA A 29 6.09 11.56 -3.05
C ALA A 29 5.29 12.88 -2.99
N THR A 30 5.38 13.71 -4.03
CA THR A 30 4.69 15.01 -4.11
C THR A 30 3.58 15.05 -5.16
N GLY A 31 3.34 13.93 -5.85
CA GLY A 31 2.36 13.81 -6.93
C GLY A 31 1.04 13.17 -6.50
N GLU A 32 0.12 13.04 -7.45
CA GLU A 32 -1.17 12.38 -7.27
C GLU A 32 -1.03 10.87 -7.02
N LEU A 33 -2.00 10.26 -6.32
CA LEU A 33 -2.11 8.81 -6.19
C LEU A 33 -2.32 8.16 -7.57
N GLN A 34 -1.52 7.15 -7.89
CA GLN A 34 -1.60 6.39 -9.14
C GLN A 34 -1.82 4.92 -8.86
N ILE A 35 -2.78 4.30 -9.55
CA ILE A 35 -3.10 2.88 -9.45
C ILE A 35 -2.85 2.21 -10.81
N GLY A 36 -2.27 1.01 -10.79
CA GLY A 36 -2.03 0.21 -12.00
C GLY A 36 -0.79 0.60 -12.81
N ARG A 37 0.08 1.47 -12.28
CA ARG A 37 1.38 1.84 -12.86
C ARG A 37 2.34 2.32 -11.78
N SER A 38 3.64 2.32 -12.08
CA SER A 38 4.66 2.93 -11.21
C SER A 38 5.45 4.00 -11.96
N GLN A 39 5.94 4.98 -11.22
CA GLN A 39 6.91 5.94 -11.76
C GLN A 39 8.25 5.22 -11.96
N ALA A 40 8.85 5.40 -13.13
CA ALA A 40 10.16 4.86 -13.43
C ALA A 40 11.22 5.54 -12.56
N VAL A 41 12.12 4.72 -11.99
CA VAL A 41 13.18 5.18 -11.08
C VAL A 41 14.40 5.75 -11.82
N ASP A 42 14.36 5.81 -13.16
CA ASP A 42 15.51 6.12 -14.02
C ASP A 42 15.84 7.62 -14.13
N GLY A 43 15.17 8.47 -13.35
CA GLY A 43 15.46 9.91 -13.26
C GLY A 43 14.91 10.76 -14.41
N TRP A 44 14.31 10.15 -15.44
CA TRP A 44 13.71 10.85 -16.58
C TRP A 44 12.21 11.10 -16.44
N GLY A 45 11.60 10.63 -15.34
CA GLY A 45 10.21 10.91 -15.01
C GLY A 45 9.18 10.12 -15.82
N GLY A 46 9.54 8.94 -16.32
CA GLY A 46 8.64 8.06 -17.09
C GLY A 46 7.66 7.25 -16.23
N TRP A 47 6.70 6.59 -16.90
CA TRP A 47 5.77 5.63 -16.30
C TRP A 47 6.03 4.22 -16.82
N GLY A 48 5.94 3.22 -15.95
CA GLY A 48 6.11 1.80 -16.29
C GLY A 48 5.32 0.90 -15.35
N GLY A 49 5.65 -0.40 -15.35
CA GLY A 49 5.06 -1.37 -14.41
C GLY A 49 3.53 -1.48 -14.52
N TYR A 50 2.99 -1.39 -15.73
CA TYR A 50 1.54 -1.40 -15.94
C TYR A 50 0.92 -2.72 -15.47
N LEU A 51 -0.16 -2.62 -14.70
CA LEU A 51 -0.94 -3.76 -14.27
C LEU A 51 -1.63 -4.40 -15.48
N ALA A 52 -1.41 -5.70 -15.67
CA ALA A 52 -2.15 -6.51 -16.63
C ALA A 52 -3.40 -7.11 -15.97
N GLY A 53 -4.42 -6.29 -15.73
CA GLY A 53 -5.64 -6.71 -15.05
C GLY A 53 -6.57 -5.56 -14.70
N ALA A 54 -7.57 -5.83 -13.87
CA ALA A 54 -8.50 -4.84 -13.33
C ALA A 54 -8.34 -4.71 -11.81
N VAL A 55 -8.63 -3.51 -11.31
CA VAL A 55 -8.78 -3.22 -9.88
C VAL A 55 -10.24 -2.84 -9.66
N ASP A 56 -10.87 -3.43 -8.65
CA ASP A 56 -12.28 -3.18 -8.32
C ASP A 56 -12.41 -2.09 -7.27
N GLU A 57 -11.81 -2.31 -6.09
CA GLU A 57 -11.93 -1.42 -4.93
C GLU A 57 -10.56 -1.00 -4.37
N VAL A 58 -10.45 0.26 -3.94
CA VAL A 58 -9.23 0.82 -3.34
C VAL A 58 -9.59 1.71 -2.16
N HIS A 59 -9.09 1.35 -0.98
CA HIS A 59 -9.17 2.17 0.22
C HIS A 59 -7.78 2.67 0.63
N VAL A 60 -7.70 3.95 1.01
CA VAL A 60 -6.47 4.56 1.54
C VAL A 60 -6.75 5.17 2.90
N TYR A 61 -5.94 4.80 3.88
CA TYR A 61 -6.09 5.24 5.27
C TYR A 61 -4.84 5.99 5.72
N ALA A 62 -5.02 6.97 6.59
CA ALA A 62 -3.93 7.62 7.29
C ALA A 62 -3.60 6.82 8.56
N GLY A 63 -2.35 6.38 8.69
CA GLY A 63 -1.86 5.64 9.85
C GLY A 63 -2.02 4.13 9.74
N VAL A 64 -2.00 3.46 10.90
CA VAL A 64 -1.95 2.00 11.03
C VAL A 64 -3.33 1.46 11.38
N LEU A 65 -3.80 0.45 10.63
CA LEU A 65 -5.03 -0.27 10.93
C LEU A 65 -4.77 -1.37 11.96
N SER A 66 -5.76 -1.64 12.81
CA SER A 66 -5.72 -2.80 13.70
C SER A 66 -5.86 -4.12 12.92
N ALA A 67 -5.40 -5.22 13.51
CA ALA A 67 -5.55 -6.55 12.92
C ALA A 67 -7.02 -6.91 12.64
N THR A 68 -7.95 -6.45 13.48
CA THR A 68 -9.39 -6.65 13.27
C THR A 68 -9.89 -5.92 12.03
N GLN A 69 -9.51 -4.65 11.83
CA GLN A 69 -9.89 -3.88 10.64
C GLN A 69 -9.32 -4.51 9.37
N VAL A 70 -8.07 -4.98 9.41
CA VAL A 70 -7.45 -5.68 8.27
C VAL A 70 -8.18 -6.98 7.94
N ALA A 71 -8.58 -7.76 8.95
CA ALA A 71 -9.34 -8.99 8.74
C ALA A 71 -10.73 -8.71 8.14
N GLN A 72 -11.39 -7.63 8.56
CA GLN A 72 -12.68 -7.21 8.00
C GLN A 72 -12.55 -6.81 6.52
N LEU A 73 -11.53 -6.03 6.16
CA LEU A 73 -11.23 -5.69 4.76
C LEU A 73 -10.94 -6.93 3.92
N GLY A 74 -10.17 -7.88 4.46
CA GLY A 74 -9.89 -9.16 3.78
C GLY A 74 -11.14 -10.02 3.52
N ALA A 75 -12.20 -9.81 4.29
CA ALA A 75 -13.50 -10.45 4.10
C ALA A 75 -14.46 -9.65 3.19
N GLY A 76 -14.01 -8.53 2.62
CA GLY A 76 -14.80 -7.68 1.71
C GLY A 76 -15.67 -6.63 2.39
N ALA A 77 -15.40 -6.28 3.65
CA ALA A 77 -16.06 -5.13 4.28
C ALA A 77 -15.60 -3.82 3.59
N THR A 78 -16.53 -2.90 3.33
CA THR A 78 -16.24 -1.64 2.65
C THR A 78 -16.01 -0.46 3.62
N ASP A 79 -16.30 -0.64 4.92
CA ASP A 79 -16.10 0.35 5.97
C ASP A 79 -15.47 -0.31 7.21
N VAL A 80 -14.35 0.25 7.71
CA VAL A 80 -13.62 -0.21 8.91
C VAL A 80 -12.98 0.94 9.69
#